data_AF-A0A1J3GVD4-F1
#
_entry.id   AF-A0A1J3GVD4-F1
#
_cell.length_a   1.000
_cell.length_b   1.000
_cell.length_c   1.000
_cell.angle_alpha   90.00
_cell.angle_beta   90.00
_cell.angle_gamma   90.00
#
_symmetry.space_group_name_H-M   'P 1'
#
loop_
_entity.id
_entity.type
_entity.pdbx_description
1 polymer ?
#
loop_
_entity_poly.entity_id
_entity_poly.type
_entity_poly.pdbx_seq_one_letter_code
_entity_poly.pdbx_strand_id
1 'polypeptide(L)'
;LANEHDQEEFETRIDHVVKCRVCDLTIMNHIDVEEGCVIMPLSLYSCATLVNLTLYCVVLEAPRSKLVSLPCVKTMHLEEVRFDGSKILKTLISSCLALEELTIVALPNLYYDGGCGEEWGLVACVCSQ
;
A
#
# COMPACT_ATOMS: atom_id res chain seq x y z
N LEU A 1 4.15 17.43 -8.42
CA LEU A 1 4.40 18.02 -7.08
C LEU A 1 3.05 18.19 -6.40
N ALA A 2 2.55 17.15 -5.73
CA ALA A 2 1.40 17.32 -4.84
C ALA A 2 1.80 18.34 -3.76
N ASN A 3 0.92 19.30 -3.47
CA ASN A 3 1.18 20.31 -2.46
C ASN A 3 1.25 19.61 -1.08
N GLU A 4 2.18 20.00 -0.20
CA GLU A 4 2.30 19.39 1.14
C GLU A 4 0.98 19.44 1.92
N HIS A 5 0.19 20.49 1.68
CA HIS A 5 -1.16 20.67 2.21
C HIS A 5 -2.14 19.56 1.78
N ASP A 6 -2.03 19.06 0.55
CA ASP A 6 -2.93 18.02 0.03
C ASP A 6 -2.62 16.66 0.66
N GLN A 7 -1.33 16.41 0.97
CA GLN A 7 -0.90 15.19 1.65
C GLN A 7 -1.37 15.16 3.11
N GLU A 8 -1.21 16.24 3.88
CA GLU A 8 -1.68 16.29 5.27
C GLU A 8 -3.20 16.11 5.39
N GLU A 9 -3.95 16.72 4.48
CA GLU A 9 -5.40 16.54 4.42
C GLU A 9 -5.78 15.09 4.09
N PHE A 10 -5.09 14.48 3.12
CA PHE A 10 -5.30 13.08 2.78
C PHE A 10 -5.01 12.15 3.98
N GLU A 11 -3.87 12.33 4.65
CA GLU A 11 -3.51 11.54 5.83
C GLU A 11 -4.57 11.66 6.94
N THR A 12 -5.04 12.88 7.21
CA THR A 12 -6.08 13.15 8.21
C THR A 12 -7.39 12.43 7.89
N ARG A 13 -7.78 12.39 6.60
CA ARG A 13 -8.98 11.69 6.16
C ARG A 13 -8.86 10.18 6.35
N ILE A 14 -7.73 9.58 5.98
CA ILE A 14 -7.50 8.14 6.19
C ILE A 14 -7.40 7.80 7.68
N ASP A 15 -6.76 8.63 8.49
CA ASP A 15 -6.74 8.49 9.95
C ASP A 15 -8.15 8.43 10.55
N HIS A 16 -9.06 9.26 10.04
CA HIS A 16 -10.46 9.23 10.46
C HIS A 16 -11.13 7.92 10.06
N VAL A 17 -10.93 7.46 8.83
CA VAL A 17 -11.46 6.20 8.31
C VAL A 17 -10.98 5.00 9.17
N VAL A 18 -9.69 4.95 9.51
CA VAL A 18 -9.13 3.93 10.40
C VAL A 18 -9.77 3.99 11.79
N LYS A 19 -9.96 5.19 12.35
CA LYS A 19 -10.64 5.38 13.66
C LYS A 19 -12.11 4.94 13.63
N CYS A 20 -12.77 5.05 12.48
CA CYS A 20 -14.12 4.54 12.28
C CYS A 20 -14.20 3.00 12.23
N ARG A 21 -13.08 2.28 12.35
CA ARG A 21 -13.03 0.83 12.41
C ARG A 21 -13.59 0.15 11.15
N VAL A 22 -13.31 0.73 9.99
CA VAL A 22 -13.71 0.11 8.71
C VAL A 22 -13.13 -1.28 8.57
N CYS A 23 -13.89 -2.17 7.96
CA CYS A 23 -13.46 -3.51 7.58
C CYS A 23 -13.03 -3.59 6.12
N ASP A 24 -13.50 -2.68 5.28
CA ASP A 24 -13.21 -2.66 3.85
C ASP A 24 -12.69 -1.29 3.45
N LEU A 25 -11.50 -1.25 2.85
CA LEU A 25 -10.90 -0.02 2.37
C LEU A 25 -10.36 -0.21 0.96
N THR A 26 -10.81 0.66 0.07
CA THR A 26 -10.31 0.77 -1.30
C THR A 26 -9.80 2.18 -1.52
N ILE A 27 -8.55 2.32 -1.93
CA ILE A 27 -7.93 3.59 -2.30
C ILE A 27 -7.45 3.47 -3.74
N MET A 28 -8.04 4.27 -4.62
CA MET A 28 -7.69 4.34 -6.03
C MET A 28 -7.16 5.72 -6.35
N ASN A 29 -5.86 5.80 -6.65
CA ASN A 29 -5.25 7.00 -7.15
C ASN A 29 -5.25 6.95 -8.70
N HIS A 30 -5.94 7.88 -9.34
CA HIS A 30 -6.01 7.98 -10.80
C HIS A 30 -5.09 9.08 -11.35
N ILE A 31 -4.22 9.66 -10.52
CA ILE A 31 -3.25 10.65 -10.95
C ILE A 31 -2.22 9.95 -11.86
N ASP A 32 -1.88 10.59 -12.99
CA ASP A 32 -0.85 10.10 -13.89
C ASP A 32 0.45 9.88 -13.12
N VAL A 33 1.14 8.76 -13.38
CA VAL A 33 2.35 8.33 -12.65
C VAL A 33 3.50 9.36 -12.69
N GLU A 34 3.42 10.33 -13.60
CA GLU A 34 4.33 11.47 -13.74
C GLU A 34 3.99 12.65 -12.80
N GLU A 35 2.74 12.81 -12.37
CA GLU A 35 2.30 13.93 -11.53
C GLU A 35 2.46 13.67 -10.02
N GLY A 36 2.50 12.38 -9.63
CA GLY A 36 2.87 11.91 -8.29
C GLY A 36 1.94 10.82 -7.77
N CYS A 37 2.51 9.88 -7.01
CA CYS A 37 1.73 8.90 -6.26
C CYS A 37 1.43 9.44 -4.85
N VAL A 38 0.26 9.11 -4.31
CA VAL A 38 -0.14 9.46 -2.95
C VAL A 38 0.56 8.52 -1.95
N ILE A 39 1.15 9.09 -0.89
CA ILE A 39 1.80 8.32 0.16
C ILE A 39 0.74 7.87 1.18
N MET A 40 0.70 6.58 1.48
CA MET A 40 -0.23 6.04 2.48
C MET A 40 0.22 6.37 3.90
N PRO A 41 -0.69 6.86 4.76
CA PRO A 41 -0.36 7.13 6.15
C PRO A 41 -0.09 5.83 6.91
N LEU A 42 0.88 5.90 7.82
CA LEU A 42 1.27 4.76 8.65
C LEU A 42 0.16 4.24 9.58
N SER A 43 -0.89 5.03 9.82
CA SER A 43 -2.06 4.61 10.61
C SER A 43 -2.83 3.46 9.95
N LEU A 44 -2.84 3.41 8.62
CA LEU A 44 -3.42 2.32 7.83
C LEU A 44 -2.83 0.97 8.25
N TYR A 45 -1.53 0.93 8.48
CA TYR A 45 -0.77 -0.28 8.81
C TYR A 45 -1.03 -0.82 10.23
N SER A 46 -1.86 -0.13 11.01
CA SER A 46 -2.27 -0.51 12.36
C SER A 46 -3.78 -0.69 12.49
N CYS A 47 -4.52 -0.72 11.37
CA CYS A 47 -5.98 -0.87 11.37
C CYS A 47 -6.38 -2.31 11.71
N ALA A 48 -6.60 -2.58 13.00
CA ALA A 48 -6.89 -3.92 13.50
C ALA A 48 -8.23 -4.50 13.04
N THR A 49 -9.12 -3.70 12.45
CA THR A 49 -10.44 -4.12 11.98
C THR A 49 -10.50 -4.37 10.49
N LEU A 50 -9.46 -4.00 9.75
CA LEU A 50 -9.43 -4.11 8.31
C LEU A 50 -9.40 -5.58 7.90
N VAL A 51 -10.32 -5.97 7.02
CA VAL A 51 -10.51 -7.31 6.48
C VAL A 51 -10.13 -7.33 5.00
N ASN A 52 -10.56 -6.34 4.22
CA ASN A 52 -10.23 -6.25 2.80
C ASN A 52 -9.50 -4.92 2.53
N LEU A 53 -8.32 -5.01 1.92
CA LEU A 53 -7.49 -3.86 1.56
C LEU A 53 -7.20 -3.88 0.06
N THR A 54 -7.63 -2.84 -0.64
CA THR A 54 -7.32 -2.63 -2.06
C THR A 54 -6.63 -1.29 -2.25
N LEU A 55 -5.43 -1.32 -2.84
CA LEU A 55 -4.61 -0.14 -3.10
C LEU A 55 -4.20 -0.10 -4.58
N TYR A 56 -4.45 1.03 -5.23
CA TYR A 56 -4.10 1.27 -6.63
C TYR A 56 -3.31 2.58 -6.79
N CYS A 57 -2.12 2.50 -7.40
CA CYS A 57 -1.22 3.62 -7.74
C CYS A 57 -0.83 4.51 -6.53
N VAL A 58 -0.38 3.88 -5.44
CA VAL A 58 0.04 4.56 -4.20
C VAL A 58 1.48 4.23 -3.82
N VAL A 59 2.05 5.00 -2.90
CA VAL A 59 3.35 4.71 -2.28
C VAL A 59 3.15 4.21 -0.85
N LEU A 60 3.78 3.08 -0.54
CA LEU A 60 3.89 2.55 0.82
C LEU A 60 5.28 2.83 1.39
N GLU A 61 5.35 3.74 2.35
CA GLU A 61 6.59 4.03 3.07
C GLU A 61 6.89 2.99 4.15
N ALA A 62 8.17 2.64 4.29
CA ALA A 62 8.61 1.78 5.39
C ALA A 62 8.49 2.52 6.74
N PRO A 63 7.79 1.95 7.74
CA PRO A 63 7.72 2.55 9.06
C PRO A 63 9.10 2.50 9.71
N ARG A 64 9.65 3.67 10.06
CA ARG A 64 10.97 3.78 10.71
C ARG A 64 11.00 3.12 12.09
N SER A 65 9.90 3.17 12.84
CA SER A 65 9.80 2.67 14.21
C SER A 65 8.43 2.12 14.61
N LYS A 66 7.40 2.29 13.76
CA LYS A 66 6.03 1.84 14.07
C LYS A 66 5.89 0.35 13.75
N LEU A 67 5.25 -0.38 14.66
CA LEU A 67 4.88 -1.78 14.43
C LEU A 67 3.73 -1.85 13.42
N VAL A 68 3.87 -2.70 12.41
CA VAL A 68 2.79 -3.04 11.47
C VAL A 68 1.95 -4.16 12.08
N SER A 69 0.64 -3.98 12.11
CA SER A 69 -0.31 -4.95 12.64
C SER A 69 -1.64 -4.86 11.89
N LEU A 70 -1.94 -5.89 11.10
CA LEU A 70 -3.15 -6.02 10.28
C LEU A 70 -3.82 -7.39 10.54
N PRO A 71 -4.19 -7.69 11.81
CA PRO A 71 -4.55 -9.04 12.24
C PRO A 71 -5.78 -9.63 11.55
N CYS A 72 -6.69 -8.79 11.05
CA CYS A 72 -7.95 -9.23 10.45
C CYS A 72 -7.94 -9.26 8.92
N VAL A 73 -6.86 -8.81 8.26
CA VAL A 73 -6.81 -8.73 6.80
C VAL A 73 -6.84 -10.13 6.22
N LYS A 74 -7.88 -10.40 5.44
CA LYS A 74 -8.13 -11.63 4.70
C LYS A 74 -7.79 -11.47 3.23
N THR A 75 -8.14 -10.33 2.64
CA THR A 75 -7.84 -10.04 1.23
C THR A 75 -6.98 -8.80 1.12
N MET A 76 -5.94 -8.88 0.30
CA MET A 76 -5.04 -7.77 0.00
C MET A 76 -4.79 -7.70 -1.51
N HIS A 77 -5.20 -6.60 -2.14
CA HIS A 77 -4.95 -6.30 -3.54
C HIS A 77 -4.06 -5.07 -3.66
N LEU A 78 -2.87 -5.26 -4.24
CA LEU A 78 -1.87 -4.23 -4.45
C LEU A 78 -1.58 -4.10 -5.94
N GLU A 79 -1.97 -2.99 -6.55
CA GLU A 79 -1.78 -2.73 -7.97
C GLU A 79 -1.06 -1.40 -8.18
N GLU A 80 0.00 -1.42 -8.99
CA GLU A 80 0.84 -0.22 -9.22
C GLU A 80 1.35 0.43 -7.92
N VAL A 81 1.55 -0.36 -6.87
CA VAL A 81 2.04 0.12 -5.58
C VAL A 81 3.56 0.24 -5.60
N ARG A 82 4.08 1.44 -5.26
CA ARG A 82 5.51 1.68 -5.05
C ARG A 82 5.86 1.42 -3.59
N PHE A 83 6.93 0.66 -3.34
CA PHE A 83 7.40 0.35 -1.99
C PHE A 83 8.69 1.11 -1.70
N ASP A 84 8.67 2.04 -0.74
CA ASP A 84 9.87 2.75 -0.31
C ASP A 84 10.66 1.90 0.70
N GLY A 85 11.34 0.88 0.15
CA GLY A 85 12.24 -0.02 0.87
C GLY A 85 11.93 -1.50 0.67
N SER A 86 12.98 -2.31 0.52
CA SER A 86 12.86 -3.73 0.17
C SER A 86 12.16 -4.63 1.21
N LYS A 87 11.91 -4.13 2.43
CA LYS A 87 11.32 -4.92 3.53
C LYS A 87 9.84 -4.66 3.77
N ILE A 88 9.28 -3.55 3.29
CA ILE A 88 7.92 -3.14 3.68
C ILE A 88 6.87 -4.18 3.26
N LEU A 89 6.94 -4.70 2.03
CA LEU A 89 6.00 -5.71 1.56
C LEU A 89 6.05 -6.98 2.43
N LYS A 90 7.27 -7.46 2.73
CA LYS A 90 7.48 -8.62 3.59
C LYS A 90 6.92 -8.38 5.00
N THR A 91 7.16 -7.21 5.57
CA THR A 91 6.64 -6.83 6.90
C THR A 91 5.11 -6.72 6.89
N LEU A 92 4.52 -6.14 5.86
CA LEU A 92 3.08 -6.00 5.70
C LEU A 92 2.41 -7.38 5.65
N ILE A 93 2.87 -8.25 4.76
CA ILE A 93 2.35 -9.62 4.63
C ILE A 93 2.50 -10.38 5.95
N SER A 94 3.68 -10.30 6.59
CA SER A 94 3.94 -11.01 7.85
C SER A 94 3.08 -10.52 9.03
N SER A 95 2.50 -9.32 8.92
CA SER A 95 1.59 -8.75 9.94
C SER A 95 0.12 -9.15 9.74
N CYS A 96 -0.21 -9.73 8.59
CA CYS A 96 -1.56 -10.17 8.24
C CYS A 96 -1.74 -11.64 8.62
N LEU A 97 -2.20 -11.89 9.85
CA LEU A 97 -2.32 -13.26 10.39
C LEU A 97 -3.49 -14.07 9.82
N ALA A 98 -4.45 -13.40 9.18
CA ALA A 98 -5.66 -14.00 8.63
C ALA A 98 -5.70 -13.96 7.09
N LEU A 99 -4.57 -13.70 6.44
CA LEU A 99 -4.51 -13.47 4.99
C LEU A 99 -4.85 -14.76 4.22
N GLU A 100 -6.00 -14.74 3.55
CA GLU A 100 -6.54 -15.83 2.73
C GLU A 100 -6.19 -15.60 1.25
N GLU A 101 -6.22 -14.35 0.79
CA GLU A 101 -5.97 -13.95 -0.59
C GLU A 101 -4.99 -12.77 -0.66
N LEU A 102 -3.94 -12.92 -1.48
CA LEU A 102 -3.02 -11.85 -1.84
C LEU A 102 -2.93 -11.76 -3.35
N THR A 103 -3.20 -10.57 -3.88
CA THR A 103 -3.01 -10.21 -5.28
C THR A 103 -2.04 -9.05 -5.38
N ILE A 104 -0.98 -9.23 -6.16
CA ILE A 104 -0.02 -8.19 -6.50
C ILE A 104 0.02 -8.07 -8.02
N VAL A 105 -0.20 -6.85 -8.53
CA VAL A 105 -0.15 -6.52 -9.95
C VAL A 105 0.89 -5.42 -10.14
N ALA A 106 2.06 -5.82 -10.64
CA ALA A 106 3.10 -4.91 -11.07
C ALA A 106 3.00 -4.70 -12.58
N LEU A 107 2.90 -3.46 -13.05
CA LEU A 107 3.01 -3.18 -14.49
C LEU A 107 4.48 -3.33 -14.91
N PRO A 108 4.77 -4.16 -15.92
CA PRO A 108 6.09 -4.22 -16.51
C PRO A 108 6.34 -2.93 -17.30
N ASN A 109 7.21 -2.07 -16.77
CA ASN A 109 7.82 -0.95 -17.48
C ASN A 109 6.83 0.09 -18.07
N LEU A 110 6.58 1.15 -17.30
CA LEU A 110 6.47 2.47 -17.92
C LEU A 110 7.70 3.28 -17.48
N TYR A 111 8.67 3.28 -18.41
CA TYR A 111 9.86 4.12 -18.51
C TYR A 111 11.13 3.71 -17.77
N TYR A 112 12.11 3.27 -18.58
CA TYR A 112 13.53 3.51 -18.33
C TYR A 112 13.75 5.01 -18.10
N ASP A 113 14.15 5.38 -16.89
CA ASP A 113 15.17 6.42 -16.72
C ASP A 113 16.13 5.95 -15.62
N GLY A 114 17.42 6.07 -15.90
CA GLY A 114 18.47 5.30 -15.25
C GLY A 114 18.68 5.65 -13.77
N GLY A 115 18.70 4.62 -12.91
CA GLY A 115 19.42 4.71 -11.63
C GLY A 115 18.92 3.79 -10.52
N CYS A 116 19.80 2.86 -10.12
CA CYS A 116 19.73 1.94 -8.97
C CYS A 116 18.53 0.98 -8.94
N GLY A 117 18.77 -0.20 -9.51
CA GLY A 117 17.76 -1.24 -9.64
C GLY A 117 17.38 -1.94 -8.35
N GLU A 118 16.17 -2.45 -8.35
CA GLU A 118 15.86 -3.85 -8.04
C GLU A 118 14.82 -4.27 -9.10
N GLU A 119 15.17 -5.27 -9.92
CA GLU A 119 14.28 -5.87 -10.90
C GLU A 119 13.02 -6.41 -10.21
N TRP A 120 11.88 -5.78 -10.42
CA TRP A 120 10.58 -6.45 -10.27
C TRP A 120 9.96 -6.58 -11.65
N GLY A 121 10.63 -7.35 -12.52
CA GLY A 121 10.01 -7.90 -13.72
C GLY A 121 8.91 -8.87 -13.30
N LEU A 122 7.66 -8.48 -13.54
CA LEU A 122 6.40 -9.24 -13.40
C LEU A 122 6.30 -10.16 -12.17
N VAL A 123 5.57 -9.70 -11.16
CA VAL A 123 5.01 -10.62 -10.16
C VAL A 123 3.49 -10.52 -10.21
N ALA A 124 2.88 -11.45 -10.94
CA ALA A 124 1.53 -11.89 -10.62
C ALA A 124 1.69 -13.02 -9.59
N CYS A 125 1.49 -12.70 -8.32
CA CYS A 125 1.39 -13.71 -7.27
C CYS A 125 -0.07 -13.69 -6.81
N VAL A 126 -0.81 -14.74 -7.15
CA VAL A 126 -2.10 -15.05 -6.52
C VAL A 126 -1.80 -16.18 -5.56
N CYS A 127 -1.69 -15.85 -4.27
CA CYS A 127 -1.62 -16.84 -3.21
C CYS A 127 -3.01 -16.92 -2.57
N SER A 128 -3.71 -18.02 -2.82
CA SER A 128 -4.87 -18.45 -2.04
C SER A 128 -4.41 -19.53 -1.05
N GLN A 129 -4.57 -19.30 0.26
CA GLN A 129 -4.37 -20.36 1.28
C GLN A 129 -5.64 -21.22 1.45
#